data_AF-A0A933JND9-F1
#
_entry.id   AF-A0A933JND9-F1
#
_cell.length_a   1.000
_cell.length_b   1.000
_cell.length_c   1.000
_cell.angle_alpha   90.00
_cell.angle_beta   90.00
_cell.angle_gamma   90.00
#
_symmetry.space_group_name_H-M   'P 1'
#
loop_
_entity.id
_entity.type
_entity.pdbx_description
1 polymer ?
#
loop_
_entity_poly.entity_id
_entity_poly.type
_entity_poly.pdbx_seq_one_letter_code
_entity_poly.pdbx_strand_id
1 'polypeptide(L)'
;MSERERRAAVEALPALIPLEAMAMEGDVHRIACEDALDELDRYFKKIGRKIYISKDLAVFYPDEPRIVRDLVAVLDVDDHRRMTWVVSLEGKGLDFILEVHVAGHRRKDTIRNTARYARLGIREYFIFDQPRGTLRGHRLAPGASVYSAIAPSGLRLSSSVLSLDLEVVGSALRFYAGTAQLPGADQLIQSLESMVGAVITEKEAEAKAREDAESRAEAEAKARADAESRAEAEAKARADEAKARADAESRAEAEAKARAYEAEARAHAESRAEEAESKLRLLELRLADLERRSASQRDE
;
A
#
# COMPACT_ATOMS: atom_id res chain seq x y z
N MET A 1 -18.51 30.42 35.63
CA MET A 1 -18.81 31.50 34.66
C MET A 1 -19.66 30.95 33.54
N SER A 2 -20.76 31.63 33.23
CA SER A 2 -21.57 31.38 32.04
C SER A 2 -20.82 31.76 30.76
N GLU A 3 -21.30 31.30 29.60
CA GLU A 3 -20.73 31.68 28.29
C GLU A 3 -20.85 33.18 28.00
N ARG A 4 -21.94 33.79 28.47
CA ARG A 4 -22.15 35.24 28.39
C ARG A 4 -21.13 36.01 29.24
N GLU A 5 -20.86 35.55 30.45
CA GLU A 5 -19.83 36.14 31.32
C GLU A 5 -18.43 35.99 30.71
N ARG A 6 -18.13 34.84 30.10
CA ARG A 6 -16.86 34.61 29.39
C ARG A 6 -16.70 35.58 28.21
N ARG A 7 -17.75 35.77 27.42
CA ARG A 7 -17.71 36.66 26.24
C ARG A 7 -17.58 38.13 26.63
N ALA A 8 -18.31 38.56 27.66
CA ALA A 8 -18.19 39.91 28.22
C ALA A 8 -16.79 40.18 28.79
N ALA A 9 -16.18 39.17 29.43
CA ALA A 9 -14.81 39.28 29.91
C ALA A 9 -13.81 39.45 28.75
N VAL A 10 -13.97 38.71 27.65
CA VAL A 10 -13.11 38.83 26.45
C VAL A 10 -13.26 40.20 25.77
N GLU A 11 -14.49 40.70 25.62
CA GLU A 11 -14.74 42.02 25.03
C GLU A 11 -14.19 43.18 25.88
N ALA A 12 -14.08 42.99 27.21
CA ALA A 12 -13.49 43.98 28.11
C ALA A 12 -11.95 43.98 28.11
N LEU A 13 -11.27 42.94 27.59
CA LEU A 13 -9.81 42.82 27.61
C LEU A 13 -9.07 44.01 26.97
N PRO A 14 -9.47 44.54 25.80
CA PRO A 14 -8.78 45.68 25.17
C PRO A 14 -8.88 46.98 25.99
N ALA A 15 -9.88 47.11 26.86
CA ALA A 15 -10.02 48.27 27.75
C ALA A 15 -9.19 48.12 29.04
N LEU A 16 -8.87 46.89 29.44
CA LEU A 16 -8.15 46.55 30.67
C LEU A 16 -6.64 46.39 30.46
N ILE A 17 -6.21 46.00 29.26
CA ILE A 17 -4.82 45.76 28.91
C ILE A 17 -4.46 46.66 27.73
N PRO A 18 -3.47 47.55 27.85
CA PRO A 18 -2.98 48.34 26.72
C PRO A 18 -2.62 47.41 25.55
N LEU A 19 -2.94 47.80 24.31
CA LEU A 19 -2.68 46.99 23.12
C LEU A 19 -1.20 46.61 22.98
N GLU A 20 -0.28 47.44 23.49
CA GLU A 20 1.15 47.12 23.56
C GLU A 20 1.50 45.99 24.55
N ALA A 21 0.72 45.81 25.61
CA ALA A 21 0.88 44.74 26.59
C ALA A 21 0.18 43.42 26.18
N MET A 22 -0.64 43.44 25.12
CA MET A 22 -1.26 42.24 24.52
C MET A 22 -0.29 41.47 23.60
N ALA A 23 0.95 41.96 23.44
CA ALA A 23 2.01 41.29 22.68
C ALA A 23 2.66 40.16 23.48
N MET A 24 1.86 39.21 23.98
CA MET A 24 2.40 37.91 24.37
C MET A 24 2.49 37.03 23.13
N GLU A 25 3.63 36.36 22.96
CA GLU A 25 3.87 35.31 21.96
C GLU A 25 2.74 34.28 22.06
N GLY A 26 1.72 34.42 21.19
CA GLY A 26 0.62 33.47 21.09
C GLY A 26 1.01 32.29 20.19
N ASP A 27 0.21 31.23 20.22
CA ASP A 27 0.46 30.01 19.43
C ASP A 27 0.70 30.31 17.95
N VAL A 28 -0.03 31.28 17.41
CA VAL A 28 0.08 31.69 16.01
C VAL A 28 1.50 32.20 15.67
N HIS A 29 2.11 33.00 16.56
CA HIS A 29 3.48 33.48 16.37
C HIS A 29 4.49 32.34 16.55
N ARG A 30 4.34 31.56 17.63
CA ARG A 30 5.22 30.42 17.94
C ARG A 30 5.26 29.41 16.79
N ILE A 31 4.09 29.00 16.29
CA ILE A 31 3.96 28.03 15.19
C ILE A 31 4.63 28.56 13.93
N ALA A 32 4.39 29.83 13.56
CA ALA A 32 5.02 30.41 12.37
C ALA A 32 6.56 30.42 12.46
N CYS A 33 7.12 30.65 13.65
CA CYS A 33 8.57 30.62 13.87
C CYS A 33 9.13 29.19 13.87
N GLU A 34 8.41 28.24 14.46
CA GLU A 34 8.78 26.81 14.47
C GLU A 34 8.76 26.21 13.08
N ASP A 35 7.68 26.45 12.32
CA ASP A 35 7.54 25.99 10.95
C ASP A 35 8.69 26.50 10.08
N ALA A 36 9.00 27.80 10.17
CA ALA A 36 10.09 28.40 9.40
C ALA A 36 11.46 27.83 9.80
N LEU A 37 11.71 27.65 11.10
CA LEU A 37 12.96 27.06 11.58
C LEU A 37 13.13 25.62 11.08
N ASP A 38 12.10 24.79 11.24
CA ASP A 38 12.12 23.38 10.89
C ASP A 38 12.24 23.16 9.37
N GLU A 39 11.53 23.96 8.56
CA GLU A 39 11.63 23.92 7.09
C GLU A 39 13.05 24.26 6.62
N LEU A 40 13.63 25.35 7.15
CA LEU A 40 14.96 25.79 6.76
C LEU A 40 16.06 24.86 7.26
N ASP A 41 16.03 24.45 8.53
CA ASP A 41 17.01 23.53 9.12
C ASP A 41 17.05 22.20 8.35
N ARG A 42 15.88 21.62 8.05
CA ARG A 42 15.76 20.40 7.23
C ARG A 42 16.33 20.60 5.83
N TYR A 43 16.00 21.70 5.17
CA TYR A 43 16.47 21.99 3.82
C TYR A 43 17.99 22.13 3.76
N PHE A 44 18.58 22.93 4.64
CA PHE A 44 20.02 23.18 4.62
C PHE A 44 20.85 21.96 5.02
N LYS A 45 20.36 21.15 5.97
CA LYS A 45 20.94 19.83 6.27
C LYS A 45 20.90 18.92 5.05
N LYS A 46 19.77 18.87 4.34
CA LYS A 46 19.62 18.04 3.12
C LYS A 46 20.60 18.43 2.02
N ILE A 47 20.82 19.71 1.79
CA ILE A 47 21.75 20.18 0.74
C ILE A 47 23.20 20.30 1.20
N GLY A 48 23.49 20.01 2.47
CA GLY A 48 24.84 20.08 3.05
C GLY A 48 25.44 21.48 3.08
N ARG A 49 24.61 22.54 3.09
CA ARG A 49 25.11 23.92 3.16
C ARG A 49 25.35 24.30 4.60
N LYS A 50 26.56 24.78 4.92
CA LYS A 50 26.90 25.30 6.25
C LYS A 50 26.16 26.61 6.53
N ILE A 51 25.23 26.56 7.47
CA ILE A 51 24.46 27.69 7.96
C ILE A 51 23.97 27.36 9.37
N TYR A 52 24.10 28.32 10.28
CA TYR A 52 23.49 28.24 11.60
C TYR A 52 22.18 29.03 11.57
N ILE A 53 21.08 28.41 11.99
CA ILE A 53 19.75 29.02 12.08
C ILE A 53 19.22 28.82 13.49
N SER A 54 18.60 29.86 14.04
CA SER A 54 17.99 29.77 15.37
C SER A 54 16.81 30.72 15.50
N LYS A 55 15.93 30.42 16.46
CA LYS A 55 14.86 31.30 16.91
C LYS A 55 15.11 31.74 18.35
N ASP A 56 14.69 32.94 18.69
CA ASP A 56 14.72 33.47 20.06
C ASP A 56 16.12 33.45 20.72
N LEU A 57 17.17 33.36 19.91
CA LEU A 57 18.55 33.31 20.37
C LEU A 57 19.00 34.71 20.79
N ALA A 58 19.66 34.80 21.95
CA ALA A 58 20.31 36.03 22.37
C ALA A 58 21.61 36.25 21.57
N VAL A 59 21.65 37.36 20.84
CA VAL A 59 22.79 37.77 20.00
C VAL A 59 23.42 39.05 20.57
N PHE A 60 24.73 39.03 20.74
CA PHE A 60 25.52 40.12 21.33
C PHE A 60 26.54 40.65 20.33
N TYR A 61 26.33 41.87 19.88
CA TYR A 61 27.32 42.67 19.17
C TYR A 61 28.09 43.55 20.18
N PRO A 62 29.36 43.90 19.91
CA PRO A 62 30.09 44.86 20.74
C PRO A 62 29.33 46.19 20.84
N ASP A 63 29.29 46.76 22.05
CA ASP A 63 28.69 48.07 22.36
C ASP A 63 27.23 48.26 21.93
N GLU A 64 26.49 47.16 21.77
CA GLU A 64 25.13 47.13 21.27
C GLU A 64 24.20 46.38 22.21
N PRO A 65 22.96 46.84 22.44
CA PRO A 65 21.97 46.09 23.21
C PRO A 65 21.76 44.68 22.64
N ARG A 66 21.43 43.70 23.47
CA ARG A 66 21.14 42.34 22.97
C ARG A 66 20.07 42.36 21.87
N ILE A 67 20.25 41.51 20.86
CA ILE A 67 19.26 41.25 19.82
C ILE A 67 18.65 39.88 20.10
N VAL A 68 17.33 39.82 20.17
CA VAL A 68 16.54 38.58 20.12
C VAL A 68 15.49 38.79 19.06
N ARG A 69 15.45 37.90 18.07
CA ARG A 69 14.49 37.93 16.96
C ARG A 69 14.00 36.52 16.67
N ASP A 70 12.82 36.48 16.08
CA ASP A 70 12.05 35.28 15.80
C ASP A 70 12.81 34.25 14.96
N LEU A 71 13.60 34.69 13.98
CA LEU A 71 14.53 33.81 13.28
C LEU A 71 15.78 34.57 12.82
N VAL A 72 16.94 33.97 13.03
CA VAL A 72 18.24 34.51 12.64
C VAL A 72 19.04 33.45 11.90
N ALA A 73 19.90 33.86 10.97
CA ALA A 73 20.84 32.95 10.33
C ALA A 73 22.23 33.55 10.12
N VAL A 74 23.24 32.67 10.15
CA VAL A 74 24.65 32.97 9.88
C VAL A 74 25.17 31.93 8.90
N LEU A 75 25.68 32.37 7.74
CA LEU A 75 26.22 31.47 6.72
C LEU A 75 27.61 30.98 7.10
N ASP A 76 28.05 29.88 6.47
CA ASP A 76 29.44 29.43 6.43
C ASP A 76 30.05 29.16 7.82
N VAL A 77 29.20 28.75 8.77
CA VAL A 77 29.57 28.37 10.15
C VAL A 77 29.00 26.99 10.49
N ASP A 78 29.56 26.35 11.50
CA ASP A 78 29.05 25.06 11.98
C ASP A 78 27.68 25.21 12.66
N ASP A 79 26.79 24.25 12.44
CA ASP A 79 25.38 24.25 12.82
C ASP A 79 25.10 23.68 14.24
N HIS A 80 26.15 23.51 15.06
CA HIS A 80 26.00 23.00 16.42
C HIS A 80 25.17 23.93 17.32
N ARG A 81 24.60 23.35 18.37
CA ARG A 81 23.74 24.08 19.32
C ARG A 81 24.53 25.13 20.09
N ARG A 82 23.95 26.31 20.21
CA ARG A 82 24.49 27.44 20.97
C ARG A 82 23.44 27.93 21.96
N MET A 83 23.89 28.39 23.13
CA MET A 83 23.03 29.08 24.09
C MET A 83 22.84 30.54 23.71
N THR A 84 23.87 31.16 23.14
CA THR A 84 23.88 32.55 22.69
C THR A 84 24.82 32.69 21.48
N TRP A 85 24.66 33.76 20.71
CA TRP A 85 25.61 34.14 19.66
C TRP A 85 26.37 35.38 20.10
N VAL A 86 27.66 35.26 20.39
CA VAL A 86 28.49 36.41 20.77
C VAL A 86 29.42 36.72 19.61
N VAL A 87 29.17 37.82 18.90
CA VAL A 87 29.86 38.16 17.64
C VAL A 87 31.37 38.27 17.80
N SER A 88 31.84 38.79 18.94
CA SER A 88 33.27 38.89 19.26
C SER A 88 33.93 37.53 19.53
N LEU A 89 33.16 36.50 19.93
CA LEU A 89 33.67 35.13 20.12
C LEU A 89 33.58 34.33 18.81
N GLU A 90 32.50 34.48 18.06
CA GLU A 90 32.26 33.76 16.80
C GLU A 90 33.04 34.36 15.61
N GLY A 91 33.49 35.61 15.73
CA GLY A 91 34.20 36.34 14.66
C GLY A 91 33.30 36.76 13.49
N LYS A 92 31.98 36.55 13.60
CA LYS A 92 31.01 36.84 12.54
C LYS A 92 29.66 37.30 13.11
N GLY A 93 29.05 38.27 12.41
CA GLY A 93 27.70 38.76 12.70
C GLY A 93 26.61 37.93 12.02
N LEU A 94 25.35 38.26 12.31
CA LEU A 94 24.19 37.75 11.61
C LEU A 94 24.20 38.15 10.13
N ASP A 95 23.80 37.21 9.28
CA ASP A 95 23.60 37.45 7.85
C ASP A 95 22.13 37.75 7.52
N PHE A 96 21.21 37.14 8.26
CA PHE A 96 19.78 37.23 8.01
C PHE A 96 18.99 37.33 9.31
N ILE A 97 17.94 38.15 9.29
CA ILE A 97 16.90 38.23 10.32
C ILE A 97 15.54 38.12 9.64
N LEU A 98 14.63 37.33 10.23
CA LEU A 98 13.20 37.34 9.94
C LEU A 98 12.44 37.66 11.23
N GLU A 99 11.46 38.55 11.13
CA GLU A 99 10.57 38.93 12.22
C GLU A 99 9.11 38.70 11.81
N VAL A 100 8.34 38.06 12.68
CA VAL A 100 6.93 37.70 12.51
C VAL A 100 6.07 38.61 13.40
N HIS A 101 5.17 39.37 12.78
CA HIS A 101 4.24 40.27 13.46
C HIS A 101 2.84 39.66 13.43
N VAL A 102 2.29 39.38 14.63
CA VAL A 102 0.92 38.84 14.80
C VAL A 102 -0.02 39.86 15.44
N ALA A 103 0.48 40.75 16.31
CA ALA A 103 -0.32 41.83 16.92
C ALA A 103 0.55 43.04 17.31
N GLY A 104 -0.09 44.20 17.45
CA GLY A 104 0.51 45.45 17.98
C GLY A 104 0.93 46.48 16.93
N HIS A 105 1.33 47.68 17.40
CA HIS A 105 1.76 48.80 16.57
C HIS A 105 3.29 48.91 16.46
N ARG A 106 3.91 48.03 15.65
CA ARG A 106 5.39 47.91 15.57
C ARG A 106 6.09 48.80 14.54
N ARG A 107 5.38 49.75 13.90
CA ARG A 107 5.95 50.58 12.81
C ARG A 107 7.19 51.37 13.24
N LYS A 108 7.18 51.95 14.45
CA LYS A 108 8.33 52.70 14.98
C LYS A 108 9.53 51.78 15.27
N ASP A 109 9.27 50.58 15.78
CA ASP A 109 10.31 49.58 16.05
C ASP A 109 10.96 49.08 14.76
N THR A 110 10.18 48.82 13.71
CA THR A 110 10.69 48.44 12.39
C THR A 110 11.65 49.47 11.82
N ILE A 111 11.33 50.77 11.89
CA ILE A 111 12.21 51.84 11.38
C ILE A 111 13.53 51.86 12.16
N ARG A 112 13.46 51.80 13.50
CA ARG A 112 14.65 51.78 14.37
C ARG A 112 15.52 50.55 14.08
N ASN A 113 14.91 49.38 13.95
CA ASN A 113 15.60 48.11 13.69
C ASN A 113 16.27 48.12 12.31
N THR A 114 15.60 48.66 11.29
CA THR A 114 16.15 48.77 9.92
C THR A 114 17.46 49.56 9.92
N ALA A 115 17.48 50.75 10.51
CA ALA A 115 18.70 51.55 10.59
C ALA A 115 19.79 50.88 11.44
N ARG A 116 19.39 50.21 12.53
CA ARG A 116 20.31 49.51 13.42
C ARG A 116 20.98 48.31 12.74
N TYR A 117 20.21 47.41 12.14
CA TYR A 117 20.74 46.20 11.51
C TYR A 117 21.61 46.49 10.30
N ALA A 118 21.32 47.57 9.57
CA ALA A 118 22.20 48.05 8.50
C ALA A 118 23.59 48.45 9.04
N ARG A 119 23.64 49.20 10.15
CA ARG A 119 24.93 49.57 10.79
C ARG A 119 25.71 48.37 11.30
N LEU A 120 25.02 47.31 11.72
CA LEU A 120 25.64 46.06 12.17
C LEU A 120 26.08 45.14 11.03
N GLY A 121 25.88 45.56 9.77
CA GLY A 121 26.29 44.79 8.60
C GLY A 121 25.43 43.57 8.29
N ILE A 122 24.23 43.47 8.88
CA ILE A 122 23.33 42.33 8.65
C ILE A 122 22.81 42.42 7.23
N ARG A 123 23.05 41.39 6.41
CA ARG A 123 22.83 41.48 4.96
C ARG A 123 21.36 41.55 4.58
N GLU A 124 20.50 40.80 5.25
CA GLU A 124 19.07 40.77 4.93
C GLU A 124 18.19 40.83 6.18
N TYR A 125 17.11 41.60 6.09
CA TYR A 125 16.10 41.73 7.14
C TYR A 125 14.69 41.63 6.54
N PHE A 126 13.95 40.61 6.96
CA PHE A 126 12.59 40.32 6.51
C PHE A 126 11.59 40.52 7.65
N ILE A 127 10.41 41.03 7.29
CA ILE A 127 9.30 41.26 8.21
C ILE A 127 8.05 40.66 7.59
N PHE A 128 7.53 39.62 8.23
CA PHE A 128 6.26 38.99 7.90
C PHE A 128 5.16 39.52 8.83
N ASP A 129 4.24 40.29 8.28
CA ASP A 129 3.05 40.81 8.97
C ASP A 129 1.88 39.90 8.66
N GLN A 130 1.63 38.94 9.55
CA GLN A 130 0.69 37.85 9.32
C GLN A 130 -0.76 38.32 9.23
N PRO A 131 -1.28 39.20 10.12
CA PRO A 131 -2.67 39.68 10.01
C PRO A 131 -2.95 40.38 8.68
N ARG A 132 -1.92 41.02 8.10
CA ARG A 132 -2.04 41.72 6.81
C ARG A 132 -1.65 40.83 5.63
N GLY A 133 -1.10 39.64 5.86
CA GLY A 133 -0.56 38.77 4.82
C GLY A 133 0.54 39.44 4.00
N THR A 134 1.33 40.35 4.59
CA THR A 134 2.38 41.08 3.85
C THR A 134 3.77 40.66 4.27
N LEU A 135 4.66 40.50 3.29
CA LEU A 135 6.08 40.29 3.51
C LEU A 135 6.85 41.50 2.99
N ARG A 136 7.78 42.01 3.80
CA ARG A 136 8.72 43.05 3.42
C ARG A 136 10.14 42.51 3.59
N GLY A 137 11.01 42.84 2.65
CA GLY A 137 12.42 42.46 2.69
C GLY A 137 13.32 43.68 2.50
N HIS A 138 14.42 43.70 3.21
CA HIS A 138 15.45 44.74 3.15
C HIS A 138 16.81 44.10 2.91
N ARG A 139 17.59 44.61 1.95
CA ARG A 139 18.93 44.11 1.60
C ARG A 139 19.98 45.19 1.70
N LEU A 140 21.07 44.86 2.39
CA LEU A 140 22.25 45.71 2.52
C LEU A 140 23.24 45.31 1.43
N ALA A 141 23.52 46.23 0.52
CA ALA A 141 24.55 46.01 -0.48
C ALA A 141 25.94 46.02 0.18
N PRO A 142 26.94 45.30 -0.37
CA PRO A 142 28.30 45.36 0.14
C PRO A 142 28.81 46.81 0.23
N GLY A 143 29.31 47.20 1.40
CA GLY A 143 29.81 48.56 1.66
C GLY A 143 28.73 49.64 1.87
N ALA A 144 27.44 49.30 1.75
CA ALA A 144 26.36 50.23 2.06
C ALA A 144 26.13 50.36 3.58
N SER A 145 25.60 51.51 3.99
CA SER A 145 25.23 51.80 5.39
C SER A 145 23.72 51.85 5.63
N VAL A 146 22.91 51.71 4.57
CA VAL A 146 21.45 51.77 4.60
C VAL A 146 20.88 50.66 3.72
N TYR A 147 19.81 50.02 4.20
CA TYR A 147 19.07 49.03 3.44
C TYR A 147 18.36 49.61 2.21
N SER A 148 18.27 48.82 1.16
CA SER A 148 17.29 48.99 0.09
C SER A 148 16.15 47.99 0.25
N ALA A 149 14.93 48.37 -0.13
CA ALA A 149 13.82 47.41 -0.18
C ALA A 149 14.09 46.35 -1.27
N ILE A 150 13.82 45.09 -0.97
CA ILE A 150 13.86 44.01 -1.96
C ILE A 150 12.59 44.12 -2.80
N ALA A 151 12.76 44.27 -4.12
CA ALA A 151 11.64 44.29 -5.04
C ALA A 151 11.07 42.86 -5.19
N PRO A 152 9.75 42.68 -5.12
CA PRO A 152 9.14 41.37 -5.34
C PRO A 152 9.26 40.95 -6.81
N SER A 153 9.45 39.65 -7.02
CA SER A 153 9.32 38.99 -8.32
C SER A 153 8.00 38.23 -8.33
N GLY A 154 6.95 38.85 -8.85
CA GLY A 154 5.58 38.36 -8.71
C GLY A 154 5.11 38.45 -7.26
N LEU A 155 4.69 37.32 -6.67
CA LEU A 155 4.26 37.24 -5.26
C LEU A 155 5.42 36.95 -4.29
N ARG A 156 6.63 36.76 -4.80
CA ARG A 156 7.78 36.27 -4.02
C ARG A 156 8.81 37.35 -3.77
N LEU A 157 9.46 37.30 -2.61
CA LEU A 157 10.67 38.05 -2.31
C LEU A 157 11.87 37.09 -2.26
N SER A 158 12.88 37.37 -3.07
CA SER A 158 14.06 36.51 -3.16
C SER A 158 15.11 36.88 -2.10
N SER A 159 15.51 35.92 -1.27
CA SER A 159 16.62 36.05 -0.32
C SER A 159 17.93 35.55 -0.97
N SER A 160 18.93 36.43 -1.03
CA SER A 160 20.27 36.08 -1.50
C SER A 160 21.08 35.35 -0.44
N VAL A 161 20.81 35.61 0.85
CA VAL A 161 21.46 34.93 1.96
C VAL A 161 21.03 33.47 2.01
N LEU A 162 19.71 33.22 2.04
CA LEU A 162 19.17 31.87 2.08
C LEU A 162 19.22 31.18 0.71
N SER A 163 19.33 31.95 -0.38
CA SER A 163 19.20 31.44 -1.76
C SER A 163 17.85 30.74 -1.97
N LEU A 164 16.79 31.35 -1.40
CA LEU A 164 15.42 30.88 -1.40
C LEU A 164 14.48 32.06 -1.69
N ASP A 165 13.33 31.76 -2.29
CA ASP A 165 12.25 32.72 -2.43
C ASP A 165 11.25 32.55 -1.29
N LEU A 166 10.76 33.67 -0.75
CA LEU A 166 9.78 33.72 0.33
C LEU A 166 8.45 34.24 -0.21
N GLU A 167 7.37 33.53 0.12
CA GLU A 167 6.01 33.86 -0.31
C GLU A 167 5.06 33.79 0.89
N VAL A 168 4.04 34.65 0.91
CA VAL A 168 2.92 34.51 1.85
C VAL A 168 1.80 33.78 1.13
N VAL A 169 1.46 32.59 1.60
CA VAL A 169 0.36 31.78 1.06
C VAL A 169 -0.68 31.59 2.17
N GLY A 170 -1.84 32.24 2.01
CA GLY A 170 -2.85 32.32 3.07
C GLY A 170 -2.29 33.07 4.29
N SER A 171 -2.21 32.39 5.44
CA SER A 171 -1.64 32.93 6.68
C SER A 171 -0.23 32.42 6.97
N ALA A 172 0.39 31.65 6.08
CA ALA A 172 1.69 31.02 6.30
C ALA A 172 2.78 31.65 5.42
N LEU A 173 3.98 31.78 5.99
CA LEU A 173 5.19 32.07 5.23
C LEU A 173 5.73 30.77 4.64
N ARG A 174 6.00 30.75 3.34
CA ARG A 174 6.52 29.59 2.61
C ARG A 174 7.84 29.92 1.94
N PHE A 175 8.72 28.93 1.89
CA PHE A 175 10.03 29.02 1.26
C PHE A 175 10.07 28.18 -0.01
N TYR A 176 10.77 28.65 -1.03
CA TYR A 176 10.90 27.98 -2.32
C TYR A 176 12.37 27.90 -2.76
N ALA A 177 12.79 26.70 -3.15
CA ALA A 177 14.04 26.46 -3.88
C ALA A 177 13.71 26.40 -5.38
N GLY A 178 13.88 27.52 -6.09
CA GLY A 178 13.39 27.66 -7.46
C GLY A 178 11.86 27.59 -7.52
N THR A 179 11.33 26.62 -8.27
CA THR A 179 9.87 26.40 -8.34
C THR A 179 9.34 25.48 -7.24
N ALA A 180 10.21 24.75 -6.53
CA ALA A 180 9.82 23.77 -5.53
C ALA A 180 9.61 24.42 -4.15
N GLN A 181 8.42 24.24 -3.58
CA GLN A 181 8.15 24.64 -2.20
C GLN A 181 8.90 23.71 -1.23
N LEU A 182 9.49 24.27 -0.18
CA LEU A 182 10.00 23.49 0.94
C LEU A 182 8.80 22.92 1.71
N PRO A 183 8.74 21.59 1.93
CA PRO A 183 7.62 20.99 2.60
C PRO A 183 7.71 21.23 4.12
N GLY A 184 6.61 21.71 4.69
CA GLY A 184 6.41 21.79 6.13
C GLY A 184 6.31 20.41 6.79
N ALA A 185 6.43 20.35 8.12
CA ALA A 185 6.38 19.09 8.87
C ALA A 185 5.07 18.31 8.61
N ASP A 186 3.93 18.97 8.68
CA ASP A 186 2.61 18.34 8.43
C ASP A 186 2.48 17.76 7.02
N GLN A 187 3.03 18.44 6.00
CA GLN A 187 3.01 17.95 4.63
C GLN A 187 3.86 16.68 4.48
N LEU A 188 5.00 16.62 5.17
CA LEU A 188 5.85 15.43 5.18
C LEU A 188 5.19 14.26 5.92
N ILE A 189 4.53 14.54 7.05
CA ILE A 189 3.78 13.53 7.81
C ILE A 189 2.66 12.96 6.94
N GLN A 190 1.84 13.81 6.31
CA GLN A 190 0.76 13.38 5.42
C GLN A 190 1.28 12.57 4.23
N SER A 191 2.41 12.99 3.64
CA SER A 191 3.05 12.25 2.56
C SER A 191 3.53 10.87 3.02
N LEU A 192 4.11 10.78 4.22
CA LEU A 192 4.55 9.51 4.80
C LEU A 192 3.37 8.59 5.12
N GLU A 193 2.32 9.12 5.73
CA GLU A 193 1.08 8.37 6.01
C GLU A 193 0.45 7.83 4.73
N SER A 194 0.43 8.63 3.66
CA SER A 194 -0.07 8.20 2.35
C SER A 194 0.80 7.09 1.74
N MET A 195 2.13 7.21 1.80
CA MET A 195 3.05 6.17 1.31
C MET A 195 2.91 4.86 2.10
N VAL A 196 2.83 4.95 3.43
CA VAL A 196 2.63 3.78 4.29
C VAL A 196 1.27 3.13 4.01
N GLY A 197 0.21 3.92 3.87
CA GLY A 197 -1.12 3.44 3.49
C GLY A 197 -1.11 2.68 2.17
N ALA A 198 -0.44 3.22 1.13
CA ALA A 198 -0.30 2.55 -0.16
C ALA A 198 0.39 1.18 -0.03
N VAL A 199 1.50 1.11 0.71
CA VAL A 199 2.23 -0.15 0.94
C VAL A 199 1.36 -1.17 1.69
N ILE A 200 0.59 -0.75 2.70
CA ILE A 200 -0.33 -1.64 3.42
C ILE A 200 -1.38 -2.19 2.46
N THR A 201 -2.02 -1.33 1.66
CA THR A 201 -3.05 -1.76 0.71
C THR A 201 -2.52 -2.72 -0.35
N GLU A 202 -1.29 -2.51 -0.83
CA GLU A 202 -0.62 -3.41 -1.77
C GLU A 202 -0.38 -4.78 -1.14
N LYS A 203 0.10 -4.81 0.12
CA LYS A 203 0.36 -6.06 0.84
C LYS A 203 -0.91 -6.83 1.17
N GLU A 204 -2.00 -6.15 1.52
CA GLU A 204 -3.30 -6.78 1.74
C GLU A 204 -3.86 -7.38 0.43
N ALA A 205 -3.72 -6.67 -0.69
CA ALA A 205 -4.13 -7.18 -1.99
C ALA A 205 -3.29 -8.40 -2.43
N GLU A 206 -1.98 -8.38 -2.21
CA GLU A 206 -1.08 -9.50 -2.48
C GLU A 206 -1.42 -10.72 -1.61
N ALA A 207 -1.68 -10.52 -0.31
CA ALA A 207 -2.08 -11.58 0.60
C ALA A 207 -3.41 -12.23 0.18
N LYS A 208 -4.42 -11.41 -0.16
CA LYS A 208 -5.70 -11.91 -0.64
C LYS A 208 -5.57 -12.66 -1.97
N ALA A 209 -4.79 -12.15 -2.90
CA ALA A 209 -4.54 -12.83 -4.17
C ALA A 209 -3.84 -14.19 -3.97
N ARG A 210 -2.94 -14.29 -2.99
CA ARG A 210 -2.28 -15.55 -2.62
C ARG A 210 -3.27 -16.54 -2.01
N GLU A 211 -4.11 -16.10 -1.09
CA GLU A 211 -5.15 -16.94 -0.47
C GLU A 211 -6.16 -17.45 -1.51
N ASP A 212 -6.63 -16.57 -2.41
CA ASP A 212 -7.52 -16.93 -3.50
C ASP A 212 -6.86 -17.94 -4.47
N ALA A 213 -5.56 -17.79 -4.75
CA ALA A 213 -4.81 -18.73 -5.59
C ALA A 213 -4.63 -20.10 -4.92
N GLU A 214 -4.34 -20.12 -3.62
CA GLU A 214 -4.20 -21.35 -2.83
C GLU A 214 -5.53 -22.11 -2.76
N SER A 215 -6.63 -21.41 -2.45
CA SER A 215 -7.98 -21.98 -2.44
C SER A 215 -8.39 -22.57 -3.79
N ARG A 216 -8.06 -21.89 -4.90
CA ARG A 216 -8.30 -22.41 -6.26
C ARG A 216 -7.46 -23.65 -6.55
N ALA A 217 -6.19 -23.65 -6.16
CA ALA A 217 -5.31 -24.80 -6.35
C ALA A 217 -5.77 -26.03 -5.57
N GLU A 218 -6.22 -25.85 -4.32
CA GLU A 218 -6.80 -26.92 -3.51
C GLU A 218 -8.10 -27.46 -4.10
N ALA A 219 -9.00 -26.57 -4.54
CA ALA A 219 -10.25 -26.97 -5.18
C ALA A 219 -10.02 -27.73 -6.48
N GLU A 220 -9.06 -27.30 -7.30
CA GLU A 220 -8.69 -28.00 -8.53
C GLU A 220 -8.04 -29.36 -8.24
N ALA A 221 -7.15 -29.45 -7.26
CA ALA A 221 -6.53 -30.70 -6.84
C ALA A 221 -7.58 -31.71 -6.35
N LYS A 222 -8.54 -31.25 -5.54
CA LYS A 222 -9.66 -32.10 -5.08
C LYS A 222 -10.54 -32.57 -6.24
N ALA A 223 -10.89 -31.67 -7.16
CA ALA A 223 -11.69 -32.02 -8.33
C ALA A 223 -11.00 -33.05 -9.23
N ARG A 224 -9.67 -32.95 -9.40
CA ARG A 224 -8.87 -33.94 -10.14
C ARG A 224 -8.86 -35.29 -9.43
N ALA A 225 -8.65 -35.32 -8.12
CA ALA A 225 -8.67 -36.56 -7.34
C ALA A 225 -10.05 -37.26 -7.39
N ASP A 226 -11.14 -36.49 -7.26
CA ASP A 226 -12.50 -37.01 -7.35
C ASP A 226 -12.80 -37.55 -8.77
N ALA A 227 -12.32 -36.89 -9.82
CA ALA A 227 -12.47 -37.35 -11.20
C ALA A 227 -11.68 -38.64 -11.47
N GLU A 228 -10.45 -38.73 -10.97
CA GLU A 228 -9.59 -39.93 -11.10
C GLU A 228 -10.24 -41.13 -10.39
N SER A 229 -10.71 -40.94 -9.15
CA SER A 229 -11.42 -41.98 -8.39
C SER A 229 -12.68 -42.48 -9.11
N ARG A 230 -13.47 -41.57 -9.71
CA ARG A 230 -14.64 -41.95 -10.52
C ARG A 230 -14.25 -42.72 -11.77
N ALA A 231 -13.20 -42.31 -12.46
CA ALA A 231 -12.71 -43.00 -13.66
C ALA A 231 -12.21 -44.42 -13.32
N GLU A 232 -11.49 -44.58 -12.22
CA GLU A 232 -11.05 -45.91 -11.74
C GLU A 232 -12.24 -46.80 -11.36
N ALA A 233 -13.24 -46.26 -10.65
CA ALA A 233 -14.44 -46.99 -10.28
C ALA A 233 -15.25 -47.42 -11.53
N GLU A 234 -15.39 -46.54 -12.52
CA GLU A 234 -16.09 -46.84 -13.77
C GLU A 234 -15.32 -47.88 -14.61
N ALA A 235 -13.99 -47.76 -14.69
CA ALA A 235 -13.15 -48.74 -15.38
C ALA A 235 -13.26 -50.13 -14.74
N LYS A 236 -13.25 -50.20 -13.40
CA LYS A 236 -13.44 -51.45 -12.66
C LYS A 236 -14.82 -52.05 -12.91
N ALA A 237 -15.88 -51.24 -12.86
CA ALA A 237 -17.24 -51.69 -13.12
C ALA A 237 -17.38 -52.26 -14.55
N ARG A 238 -16.79 -51.60 -15.56
CA ARG A 238 -16.78 -52.11 -16.94
C ARG A 238 -16.00 -53.42 -17.08
N ALA A 239 -14.88 -53.56 -16.39
CA ALA A 239 -14.10 -54.80 -16.39
C ALA A 239 -14.87 -55.96 -15.75
N ASP A 240 -15.54 -55.70 -14.62
CA ASP A 240 -16.38 -56.70 -13.93
C ASP A 240 -17.59 -57.10 -14.79
N GLU A 241 -18.25 -56.14 -15.47
CA GLU A 241 -19.36 -56.43 -16.39
C GLU A 241 -18.89 -57.24 -17.62
N ALA A 242 -17.74 -56.90 -18.20
CA ALA A 242 -17.18 -57.63 -19.33
C ALA A 242 -16.85 -59.08 -18.94
N LYS A 243 -16.27 -59.29 -17.75
CA LYS A 243 -16.00 -60.63 -17.22
C LYS A 243 -17.30 -61.42 -17.00
N ALA A 244 -18.31 -60.81 -16.41
CA ALA A 244 -19.61 -61.45 -16.19
C ALA A 244 -20.28 -61.86 -17.52
N ARG A 245 -20.18 -61.01 -18.56
CA ARG A 245 -20.68 -61.34 -19.91
C ARG A 245 -19.91 -62.52 -20.53
N ALA A 246 -18.59 -62.54 -20.44
CA ALA A 246 -17.76 -63.63 -20.96
C ALA A 246 -18.07 -64.96 -20.23
N ASP A 247 -18.21 -64.93 -18.90
CA ASP A 247 -18.59 -66.11 -18.11
C ASP A 247 -19.99 -66.61 -18.50
N ALA A 248 -20.96 -65.71 -18.71
CA ALA A 248 -22.31 -66.06 -19.16
C ALA A 248 -22.32 -66.68 -20.57
N GLU A 249 -21.56 -66.12 -21.51
CA GLU A 249 -21.42 -66.63 -22.87
C GLU A 249 -20.79 -68.04 -22.86
N SER A 250 -19.73 -68.25 -22.09
CA SER A 250 -19.09 -69.56 -21.95
C SER A 250 -20.04 -70.63 -21.40
N ARG A 251 -20.89 -70.26 -20.43
CA ARG A 251 -21.91 -71.16 -19.86
C ARG A 251 -22.99 -71.50 -20.86
N ALA A 252 -23.47 -70.50 -21.61
CA ALA A 252 -24.45 -70.72 -22.67
C ALA A 252 -23.89 -71.62 -23.78
N GLU A 253 -22.63 -71.45 -24.17
CA GLU A 253 -21.98 -72.29 -25.18
C GLU A 253 -21.77 -73.73 -24.67
N ALA A 254 -21.38 -73.91 -23.41
CA ALA A 254 -21.26 -75.22 -22.78
C ALA A 254 -22.61 -75.93 -22.68
N GLU A 255 -23.67 -75.22 -22.30
CA GLU A 255 -25.03 -75.77 -22.23
C GLU A 255 -25.57 -76.13 -23.63
N ALA A 256 -25.30 -75.31 -24.64
CA ALA A 256 -25.66 -75.60 -26.03
C ALA A 256 -24.95 -76.86 -26.55
N LYS A 257 -23.65 -77.02 -26.27
CA LYS A 257 -22.88 -78.24 -26.61
C LYS A 257 -23.43 -79.47 -25.90
N ALA A 258 -23.77 -79.35 -24.62
CA ALA A 258 -24.37 -80.45 -23.85
C ALA A 258 -25.71 -80.89 -24.46
N ARG A 259 -26.60 -79.94 -24.80
CA ARG A 259 -27.88 -80.24 -25.46
C ARG A 259 -27.72 -80.87 -26.84
N ALA A 260 -26.75 -80.40 -27.64
CA ALA A 260 -26.45 -80.99 -28.94
C ALA A 260 -25.97 -82.44 -28.80
N TYR A 261 -25.07 -82.70 -27.87
CA TYR A 261 -24.57 -84.05 -27.59
C TYR A 261 -25.69 -84.99 -27.09
N GLU A 262 -26.58 -84.49 -26.22
CA GLU A 262 -27.72 -85.26 -25.74
C GLU A 262 -28.72 -85.56 -26.88
N ALA A 263 -28.95 -84.60 -27.79
CA ALA A 263 -29.79 -84.80 -28.97
C ALA A 263 -29.20 -85.84 -29.93
N GLU A 264 -27.90 -85.79 -30.21
CA GLU A 264 -27.20 -86.81 -31.02
C GLU A 264 -27.27 -88.19 -30.36
N ALA A 265 -27.05 -88.27 -29.05
CA ALA A 265 -27.14 -89.53 -28.30
C ALA A 265 -28.57 -90.11 -28.37
N ARG A 266 -29.61 -89.28 -28.25
CA ARG A 266 -31.00 -89.70 -28.41
C ARG A 266 -31.29 -90.18 -29.83
N ALA A 267 -30.87 -89.44 -30.86
CA ALA A 267 -31.05 -89.82 -32.25
C ALA A 267 -30.35 -91.15 -32.58
N HIS A 268 -29.12 -91.35 -32.09
CA HIS A 268 -28.41 -92.63 -32.25
C HIS A 268 -29.10 -93.77 -31.49
N ALA A 269 -29.65 -93.52 -30.30
CA ALA A 269 -30.41 -94.51 -29.55
C ALA A 269 -31.71 -94.89 -30.27
N GLU A 270 -32.45 -93.92 -30.81
CA GLU A 270 -33.64 -94.16 -31.64
C GLU A 270 -33.31 -94.98 -32.88
N SER A 271 -32.27 -94.59 -33.63
CA SER A 271 -31.84 -95.35 -34.82
C SER A 271 -31.48 -96.80 -34.49
N ARG A 272 -30.77 -97.05 -33.38
CA ARG A 272 -30.48 -98.40 -32.91
C ARG A 272 -31.74 -99.17 -32.50
N ALA A 273 -32.70 -98.49 -31.89
CA ALA A 273 -33.97 -99.10 -31.51
C ALA A 273 -34.76 -99.53 -32.76
N GLU A 274 -34.88 -98.66 -33.77
CA GLU A 274 -35.51 -98.97 -35.06
C GLU A 274 -34.80 -100.13 -35.80
N GLU A 275 -33.46 -100.15 -35.77
CA GLU A 275 -32.67 -101.22 -36.39
C GLU A 275 -32.87 -102.55 -35.66
N ALA A 276 -32.94 -102.53 -34.32
CA ALA A 276 -33.25 -103.69 -33.50
C ALA A 276 -34.68 -104.19 -33.76
N GLU A 277 -35.65 -103.29 -33.86
CA GLU A 277 -37.06 -103.61 -34.15
C GLU A 277 -37.21 -104.23 -35.54
N SER A 278 -36.49 -103.70 -36.54
CA SER A 278 -36.42 -104.23 -37.90
C SER A 278 -35.80 -105.64 -37.92
N LYS A 279 -34.71 -105.86 -37.17
CA LYS A 279 -34.11 -107.20 -37.01
C LYS A 279 -35.06 -108.18 -36.32
N LEU A 280 -35.81 -107.71 -35.33
CA LEU A 280 -36.78 -108.51 -34.60
C LEU A 280 -37.94 -108.95 -35.51
N ARG A 281 -38.49 -108.03 -36.31
CA ARG A 281 -39.46 -108.34 -37.38
C ARG A 281 -38.94 -109.37 -38.39
N LEU A 282 -37.67 -109.25 -38.80
CA LEU A 282 -37.05 -110.20 -39.72
C LEU A 282 -36.92 -111.60 -39.09
N LEU A 283 -36.57 -111.66 -37.81
CA LEU A 283 -36.49 -112.92 -37.06
C LEU A 283 -37.87 -113.54 -36.88
N GLU A 284 -38.90 -112.76 -36.57
CA GLU A 284 -40.29 -113.23 -36.49
C GLU A 284 -40.77 -113.81 -37.82
N LEU A 285 -40.47 -113.16 -38.95
CA LEU A 285 -40.77 -113.70 -40.28
C LEU A 285 -40.04 -115.02 -40.55
N ARG A 286 -38.77 -115.14 -40.15
CA ARG A 286 -37.98 -116.39 -40.26
C ARG A 286 -38.53 -117.49 -39.35
N LEU A 287 -38.96 -117.14 -38.14
CA LEU A 287 -39.57 -118.07 -37.20
C LEU A 287 -40.89 -118.60 -37.77
N ALA A 288 -41.74 -117.72 -38.31
CA ALA A 288 -43.00 -118.09 -38.96
C ALA A 288 -42.80 -118.94 -40.23
N ASP A 289 -41.69 -118.78 -40.96
CA ASP A 289 -41.32 -119.65 -42.09
C ASP A 289 -40.83 -121.03 -41.62
N LEU A 290 -40.03 -121.07 -40.54
CA LEU A 290 -39.59 -122.32 -39.91
C LEU A 290 -40.75 -123.10 -39.29
N GLU A 291 -41.69 -122.41 -38.64
CA GLU A 291 -42.90 -123.02 -38.09
C GLU A 291 -43.78 -123.61 -39.20
N ARG A 292 -43.95 -122.90 -40.33
CA ARG A 292 -44.62 -123.44 -41.53
C ARG A 292 -43.92 -124.68 -42.09
N ARG A 293 -42.58 -124.68 -42.18
CA ARG A 293 -41.79 -125.85 -42.62
C ARG A 293 -41.89 -127.02 -41.65
N SER A 294 -41.95 -126.76 -40.35
CA SER A 294 -42.11 -127.79 -39.32
C SER A 294 -43.54 -128.39 -39.29
N ALA A 295 -44.55 -127.59 -39.65
CA ALA A 295 -45.92 -128.06 -39.83
C ALA A 295 -46.07 -128.93 -41.07
N SER A 296 -45.37 -128.60 -42.17
CA SER A 296 -45.33 -129.44 -43.39
C SER A 296 -44.53 -130.74 -43.24
N GLN A 297 -43.71 -130.90 -42.19
CA GLN A 297 -42.98 -132.15 -41.88
C GLN A 297 -43.71 -133.07 -40.89
N ARG A 298 -44.88 -132.66 -40.36
CA ARG A 298 -45.71 -133.49 -39.47
C ARG A 298 -46.88 -134.20 -40.18
N ASP A 299 -47.03 -133.99 -41.49
CA ASP A 299 -48.06 -134.60 -42.33
C ASP A 299 -47.51 -135.69 -43.29
N GLU A 300 -46.29 -136.20 -43.06
CA GLU A 300 -45.74 -137.44 -43.66
C GLU A 300 -45.52 -138.51 -42.59
#